data_AF-A0AA37P6Q5-F1
#
_entry.id   AF-A0AA37P6Q5-F1
#
_cell.length_a   1.000
_cell.length_b   1.000
_cell.length_c   1.000
_cell.angle_alpha   90.00
_cell.angle_beta   90.00
_cell.angle_gamma   90.00
#
_symmetry.space_group_name_H-M   'P 1'
#
loop_
_entity.id
_entity.type
_entity.pdbx_description
1 polymer ?
#
loop_
_entity_poly.entity_id
_entity_poly.type
_entity_poly.pdbx_seq_one_letter_code
_entity_poly.pdbx_strand_id
1 'polypeptide(L)'
;MAVPSGFAVSEDISRLSLEQERDPPHPPAPKTSGNGIVAFDITSKFTTAAETLSPGELVKDGFFTLFESVGALEIMDPKMDSGCLEAEDSLDVDYDVSRPLLPEEVLGIIDQLLCHEVSVERSISGFPC
;
A
#
# COMPACT_ATOMS: atom_id res chain seq x y z
N MET A 1 -14.89 -16.07 -49.44
CA MET A 1 -15.72 -15.53 -48.34
C MET A 1 -14.79 -15.21 -47.20
N ALA A 2 -14.70 -13.93 -46.83
CA ALA A 2 -13.87 -13.46 -45.74
C ALA A 2 -14.62 -13.63 -44.41
N VAL A 3 -13.94 -14.18 -43.41
CA VAL A 3 -14.35 -14.16 -42.00
C VAL A 3 -13.25 -13.40 -41.26
N PRO A 4 -13.53 -12.24 -40.64
CA PRO A 4 -12.50 -11.39 -40.07
C PRO A 4 -12.21 -11.72 -38.60
N SER A 5 -10.96 -11.44 -38.23
CA SER A 5 -10.49 -10.96 -36.94
C SER A 5 -10.73 -11.84 -35.71
N GLY A 6 -9.75 -12.68 -35.41
CA GLY A 6 -9.47 -13.09 -34.03
C GLY A 6 -9.18 -11.84 -33.20
N PHE A 7 -9.98 -11.61 -32.15
CA PHE A 7 -9.68 -10.63 -31.14
C PHE A 7 -8.44 -11.13 -30.39
N ALA A 8 -7.29 -10.52 -30.69
CA ALA A 8 -6.06 -10.75 -29.96
C ALA A 8 -6.28 -10.24 -28.53
N VAL A 9 -6.35 -11.16 -27.58
CA VAL A 9 -6.27 -10.82 -26.15
C VAL A 9 -4.80 -10.49 -25.91
N SER A 10 -4.50 -9.23 -25.61
CA SER A 10 -3.12 -8.73 -25.47
C SER A 10 -2.40 -9.51 -24.37
N GLU A 11 -1.22 -10.05 -24.71
CA GLU A 11 -0.29 -10.74 -23.81
C GLU A 11 0.10 -9.90 -22.58
N ASP A 12 -0.19 -8.60 -22.58
CA ASP A 12 0.05 -7.69 -21.46
C ASP A 12 -0.82 -7.99 -20.23
N ILE A 13 -2.03 -8.52 -20.40
CA ILE A 13 -2.93 -8.82 -19.25
C ILE A 13 -2.43 -10.05 -18.49
N SER A 14 -1.82 -11.01 -19.19
CA SER A 14 -1.26 -12.22 -18.60
C SER A 14 -0.04 -11.95 -17.71
N ARG A 15 0.61 -10.79 -17.87
CA ARG A 15 1.77 -10.39 -17.05
C ARG A 15 1.39 -9.77 -15.71
N LEU A 16 0.10 -9.52 -15.45
CA LEU A 16 -0.38 -9.04 -14.15
C LEU A 16 -0.59 -10.16 -13.14
N SER A 17 -0.65 -11.43 -13.58
CA SER A 17 -0.59 -12.58 -12.67
C SER A 17 0.86 -12.84 -12.27
N LEU A 18 1.38 -12.00 -11.38
CA LEU A 18 2.59 -12.32 -10.62
C LEU A 18 2.31 -13.60 -9.82
N GLU A 19 3.12 -14.63 -10.08
CA GLU A 19 3.18 -15.85 -9.28
C GLU A 19 3.56 -15.46 -7.84
N GLN A 20 2.54 -15.30 -7.00
CA GLN A 20 2.71 -15.11 -5.56
C GLN A 20 3.03 -16.48 -4.94
N GLU A 21 4.31 -16.67 -4.57
CA GLU A 21 4.68 -17.73 -3.63
C GLU A 21 3.73 -17.68 -2.43
N ARG A 22 3.22 -18.85 -2.04
CA ARG A 22 2.21 -18.97 -0.99
C ARG A 22 2.80 -18.53 0.36
N ASP A 23 2.35 -17.36 0.78
CA ASP A 23 2.55 -16.81 2.12
C ASP A 23 2.04 -17.81 3.20
N PRO A 24 2.59 -17.81 4.44
CA PRO A 24 2.14 -18.64 5.55
C PRO A 24 0.62 -18.52 5.80
N PRO A 25 -0.03 -19.51 6.44
CA PRO A 25 -1.45 -19.45 6.72
C PRO A 25 -1.78 -18.16 7.50
N HIS A 26 -2.61 -17.31 6.89
CA HIS A 26 -3.04 -16.05 7.46
C HIS A 26 -3.55 -16.24 8.90
N PRO A 27 -3.17 -15.37 9.83
CA PRO A 27 -3.67 -15.42 11.20
C PRO A 27 -5.20 -15.33 11.21
N PRO A 28 -5.88 -16.06 12.11
CA PRO A 28 -7.33 -16.05 12.21
C PRO A 28 -7.84 -14.62 12.48
N ALA A 29 -8.94 -14.26 11.83
CA ALA A 29 -9.54 -12.94 11.93
C ALA A 29 -9.70 -12.49 13.40
N PRO A 30 -9.38 -11.23 13.74
CA PRO A 30 -9.54 -10.71 15.09
C PRO A 30 -10.98 -10.85 15.57
N LYS A 31 -11.17 -11.43 16.76
CA LYS A 31 -12.49 -11.52 17.40
C LYS A 31 -12.88 -10.14 17.94
N THR A 32 -13.62 -9.37 17.14
CA THR A 32 -14.09 -8.03 17.50
C THR A 32 -15.30 -8.11 18.44
N SER A 33 -15.06 -8.41 19.72
CA SER A 33 -16.05 -8.19 20.79
C SER A 33 -15.60 -7.02 21.67
N GLY A 34 -15.85 -5.80 21.18
CA GLY A 34 -15.82 -4.58 21.99
C GLY A 34 -17.21 -4.24 22.50
N ASN A 35 -17.33 -3.66 23.69
CA ASN A 35 -18.61 -3.27 24.29
C ASN A 35 -19.44 -2.38 23.34
N GLY A 36 -20.58 -2.89 22.87
CA GLY A 36 -21.58 -2.15 22.11
C GLY A 36 -21.54 -2.32 20.59
N ILE A 37 -20.60 -3.09 20.03
CA ILE A 37 -20.52 -3.34 18.58
C ILE A 37 -20.93 -4.79 18.31
N VAL A 38 -22.02 -4.99 17.55
CA VAL A 38 -22.42 -6.31 17.05
C VAL A 38 -21.85 -6.47 15.64
N ALA A 39 -20.71 -7.14 15.53
CA ALA A 39 -20.15 -7.54 14.25
C ALA A 39 -20.82 -8.83 13.75
N PHE A 40 -21.14 -8.88 12.45
CA PHE A 40 -21.65 -10.07 11.79
C PHE A 40 -20.75 -10.41 10.60
N ASP A 41 -20.40 -11.69 10.48
CA ASP A 41 -19.58 -12.17 9.37
C ASP A 41 -20.40 -12.17 8.07
N ILE A 42 -19.91 -11.45 7.08
CA ILE A 42 -20.50 -11.37 5.73
C ILE A 42 -19.60 -11.98 4.66
N THR A 43 -18.47 -12.58 5.03
CA THR A 43 -17.44 -13.06 4.10
C THR A 43 -18.05 -13.93 2.99
N SER A 44 -18.81 -14.96 3.35
CA SER A 44 -19.44 -15.86 2.38
C SER A 44 -20.44 -15.16 1.45
N LYS A 45 -21.28 -14.27 2.00
CA LYS A 45 -22.26 -13.51 1.21
C LYS A 45 -21.58 -12.59 0.21
N PHE A 46 -20.49 -11.96 0.63
CA PHE A 46 -19.74 -11.03 -0.21
C PHE A 46 -19.00 -11.78 -1.33
N THR A 47 -18.33 -12.89 -1.02
CA THR A 47 -17.65 -13.74 -2.02
C THR A 47 -18.63 -14.25 -3.06
N THR A 48 -19.79 -14.81 -2.66
CA THR A 48 -20.80 -15.29 -3.62
C THR A 48 -21.38 -14.17 -4.47
N ALA A 49 -21.56 -12.96 -3.93
CA ALA A 49 -22.03 -11.82 -4.71
C ALA A 49 -20.97 -11.37 -5.74
N ALA A 50 -19.70 -11.32 -5.34
CA ALA A 50 -18.59 -10.92 -6.21
C ALA A 50 -18.38 -11.90 -7.38
N GLU A 51 -18.62 -13.20 -7.17
CA GLU A 51 -18.54 -14.23 -8.22
C GLU A 51 -19.55 -14.02 -9.37
N THR A 52 -20.62 -13.23 -9.16
CA THR A 52 -21.61 -12.93 -10.21
C THR A 52 -21.16 -11.86 -11.20
N LEU A 53 -20.06 -11.15 -10.90
CA LEU A 53 -19.52 -10.08 -11.74
C LEU A 53 -18.68 -10.66 -12.89
N SER A 54 -18.88 -10.13 -14.09
CA SER A 54 -18.05 -10.45 -15.25
C SER A 54 -16.73 -9.68 -15.21
N PRO A 55 -15.65 -10.19 -15.84
CA PRO A 55 -14.40 -9.45 -15.95
C PRO A 55 -14.62 -8.06 -16.58
N GLY A 56 -14.08 -7.03 -15.93
CA GLY A 56 -14.26 -5.62 -16.33
C GLY A 56 -15.46 -4.91 -15.70
N GLU A 57 -16.30 -5.61 -14.94
CA GLU A 57 -17.35 -4.97 -14.15
C GLU A 57 -16.82 -4.49 -12.79
N LEU A 58 -17.35 -3.35 -12.33
CA LEU A 58 -16.99 -2.74 -11.06
C LEU A 58 -18.24 -2.17 -10.38
N VAL A 59 -18.45 -2.55 -9.13
CA VAL A 59 -19.48 -1.97 -8.27
C VAL A 59 -18.86 -0.83 -7.47
N LYS A 60 -19.33 0.39 -7.71
CA LYS A 60 -18.90 1.60 -6.99
C LYS A 60 -20.05 2.59 -6.86
N ASP A 61 -19.87 3.59 -6.00
CA ASP A 61 -20.79 4.72 -5.94
C ASP A 61 -20.79 5.53 -7.26
N GLY A 62 -21.90 6.20 -7.56
CA GLY A 62 -22.06 7.00 -8.78
C GLY A 62 -21.08 8.18 -8.87
N PHE A 63 -20.75 8.81 -7.74
CA PHE A 63 -19.88 9.98 -7.67
C PHE A 63 -18.40 9.64 -7.51
N PHE A 64 -18.10 8.44 -7.00
CA PHE A 64 -16.72 7.98 -6.85
C PHE A 64 -16.09 7.72 -8.23
N THR A 65 -14.95 8.35 -8.52
CA THR A 65 -14.25 8.20 -9.80
C THR A 65 -13.05 7.28 -9.67
N LEU A 66 -12.67 6.58 -10.75
CA LEU A 66 -11.49 5.72 -10.73
C LEU A 66 -10.18 6.49 -10.53
N PHE A 67 -10.16 7.79 -10.85
CA PHE A 67 -9.00 8.63 -10.62
C PHE A 67 -8.73 8.83 -9.13
N GLU A 68 -9.77 8.91 -8.30
CA GLU A 68 -9.65 8.99 -6.84
C GLU A 68 -9.03 7.70 -6.27
N SER A 69 -9.30 6.55 -6.88
CA SER A 69 -8.71 5.27 -6.49
C SER A 69 -7.20 5.17 -6.74
N VAL A 70 -6.62 6.00 -7.61
CA VAL A 70 -5.18 5.91 -7.97
C VAL A 70 -4.28 6.23 -6.77
N GLY A 71 -4.79 7.00 -5.80
CA GLY A 71 -4.08 7.28 -4.55
C GLY A 71 -4.31 6.28 -3.42
N ALA A 72 -5.07 5.20 -3.66
CA ALA A 72 -5.35 4.19 -2.63
C ALA A 72 -4.09 3.37 -2.32
N LEU A 73 -3.89 3.05 -1.04
CA LEU A 73 -2.84 2.12 -0.60
C LEU A 73 -3.32 0.68 -0.77
N GLU A 74 -2.41 -0.20 -1.22
CA GLU A 74 -2.63 -1.64 -1.32
C GLU A 74 -2.00 -2.33 -0.13
N ILE A 75 -2.81 -3.04 0.65
CA ILE A 75 -2.36 -3.76 1.85
C ILE A 75 -1.58 -5.01 1.44
N MET A 76 -0.51 -5.33 2.17
CA MET A 76 0.45 -6.39 1.84
C MET A 76 1.29 -6.17 0.58
N ASP A 77 1.28 -4.97 -0.02
CA ASP A 77 2.24 -4.63 -1.07
C ASP A 77 3.54 -4.06 -0.46
N PRO A 78 4.73 -4.64 -0.71
CA PRO A 78 5.98 -4.19 -0.08
C PRO A 78 6.39 -2.74 -0.36
N LYS A 79 5.83 -2.12 -1.42
CA LYS A 79 6.17 -0.74 -1.80
C LYS A 79 5.10 0.27 -1.39
N MET A 80 3.85 -0.16 -1.30
CA MET A 80 2.70 0.71 -1.02
C MET A 80 2.22 0.60 0.43
N ASP A 81 2.55 -0.49 1.15
CA ASP A 81 2.16 -0.72 2.54
C ASP A 81 3.34 -0.48 3.50
N SER A 82 3.32 0.63 4.23
CA SER A 82 4.34 0.92 5.26
C SER A 82 4.33 -0.07 6.43
N GLY A 83 3.25 -0.84 6.60
CA GLY A 83 3.17 -1.93 7.57
C GLY A 83 3.75 -3.25 7.07
N CYS A 84 4.05 -3.36 5.78
CA CYS A 84 4.68 -4.53 5.17
C CYS A 84 6.20 -4.45 5.28
N LEU A 85 6.71 -4.56 6.51
CA LEU A 85 8.13 -4.54 6.81
C LEU A 85 8.76 -5.92 6.62
N GLU A 86 10.03 -5.96 6.23
CA GLU A 86 10.82 -7.17 6.32
C GLU A 86 11.06 -7.54 7.79
N ALA A 87 11.29 -8.82 8.09
CA ALA A 87 11.41 -9.31 9.47
C ALA A 87 12.56 -8.66 10.28
N GLU A 88 13.46 -7.96 9.59
CA GLU A 88 14.65 -7.29 10.14
C GLU A 88 14.40 -5.79 10.38
N ASP A 89 13.38 -5.21 9.74
CA ASP A 89 13.02 -3.81 9.81
C ASP A 89 11.87 -3.62 10.81
N SER A 90 12.18 -3.21 12.03
CA SER A 90 11.14 -2.78 12.98
C SER A 90 10.89 -1.27 12.84
N LEU A 91 9.62 -0.86 12.77
CA LEU A 91 9.24 0.56 12.89
C LEU A 91 9.65 1.16 14.24
N ASP A 92 9.90 0.31 15.23
CA ASP A 92 10.36 0.70 16.56
C ASP A 92 11.89 0.87 16.56
N VAL A 93 12.35 2.03 16.07
CA VAL A 93 13.69 2.51 16.41
C VAL A 93 13.60 3.19 17.77
N ASP A 94 13.91 2.46 18.83
CA ASP A 94 13.94 2.97 20.22
C ASP A 94 15.12 3.93 20.43
N TYR A 95 15.00 5.16 19.92
CA TYR A 95 15.95 6.23 20.17
C TYR A 95 15.49 7.13 21.34
N ASP A 96 16.24 7.11 22.44
CA ASP A 96 15.99 8.00 23.58
C ASP A 96 16.41 9.44 23.28
N VAL A 97 15.41 10.29 23.02
CA VAL A 97 15.59 11.74 22.78
C VAL A 97 16.02 12.54 24.02
N SER A 98 15.91 11.95 25.22
CA SER A 98 16.25 12.61 26.49
C SER A 98 17.69 12.39 26.94
N ARG A 99 18.43 11.50 26.25
CA ARG A 99 19.83 11.21 26.58
C ARG A 99 20.69 12.48 26.45
N PRO A 100 21.69 12.67 27.32
CA PRO A 100 22.65 13.76 27.15
C PRO A 100 23.44 13.56 25.85
N LEU A 101 23.62 14.65 25.09
CA LEU A 101 24.37 14.70 23.83
C LEU A 101 25.67 15.47 24.02
N LEU A 102 26.73 15.02 23.34
CA LEU A 102 27.96 15.79 23.21
C LEU A 102 27.76 16.98 22.26
N PRO A 103 28.51 18.09 22.42
CA PRO A 103 28.41 19.24 21.52
C PRO A 103 28.58 18.87 20.03
N GLU A 104 29.45 17.91 19.73
CA GLU A 104 29.69 17.42 18.37
C GLU A 104 28.47 16.66 17.81
N GLU A 105 27.79 15.87 18.65
CA GLU A 105 26.55 15.18 18.25
C GLU A 105 25.45 16.19 17.96
N VAL A 106 25.32 17.24 18.78
CA VAL A 106 24.34 18.31 18.56
C VAL A 106 24.62 19.04 17.25
N LEU A 107 25.89 19.40 17.00
CA LEU A 107 26.29 20.04 15.73
C LEU A 107 26.02 19.13 14.54
N GLY A 108 26.27 17.82 14.65
CA GLY A 108 25.97 16.84 13.61
C GLY A 108 24.48 16.76 13.29
N ILE A 109 23.62 16.76 14.31
CA ILE A 109 22.15 16.78 14.13
C ILE A 109 21.72 18.07 13.42
N ILE A 110 22.23 19.22 13.84
CA ILE A 110 21.91 20.52 13.23
C ILE A 110 22.33 20.54 11.75
N ASP A 111 23.53 20.05 11.43
CA ASP A 111 24.05 20.00 10.07
C ASP A 111 23.17 19.14 9.15
N GLN A 112 22.79 17.93 9.61
CA GLN A 112 21.90 17.05 8.86
C GLN A 112 20.51 17.66 8.64
N LEU A 113 19.93 18.29 9.67
CA LEU A 113 18.63 18.96 9.55
C LEU A 113 18.67 20.09 8.50
N LEU A 114 19.73 20.90 8.50
CA LEU A 114 19.90 21.96 7.50
C LEU A 114 20.11 21.40 6.09
N CYS A 115 20.86 20.29 5.95
CA CYS A 115 21.03 19.61 4.67
C CYS A 115 19.70 19.06 4.13
N HIS A 116 18.88 18.46 4.99
CA HIS A 116 17.56 17.98 4.60
C HIS A 116 16.63 19.10 4.17
N GLU A 117 16.60 20.24 4.89
CA GLU A 117 15.80 21.40 4.50
C GLU A 117 16.19 21.90 3.10
N VAL A 118 17.49 22.06 2.85
CA VAL A 118 18.00 22.49 1.54
C VAL A 118 17.69 21.45 0.46
N SER A 119 17.76 20.16 0.77
CA SER A 119 17.38 19.08 -0.15
C SER A 119 15.90 19.11 -0.50
N VAL A 120 15.04 19.30 0.50
CA VAL A 120 13.58 19.40 0.33
C VAL A 120 13.24 20.63 -0.52
N GLU A 121 13.80 21.79 -0.19
CA GLU A 121 13.54 23.02 -0.94
C GLU A 121 14.03 22.91 -2.38
N ARG A 122 15.23 22.37 -2.63
CA ARG A 122 15.73 22.13 -4.00
C ARG A 122 14.88 21.12 -4.76
N SER A 123 14.44 20.05 -4.10
CA SER A 123 13.57 19.04 -4.70
C SER A 123 12.20 19.61 -5.08
N ILE A 124 11.61 20.46 -4.24
CA ILE A 124 10.31 21.10 -4.49
C ILE A 124 10.42 22.21 -5.54
N SER A 125 11.51 22.99 -5.52
CA SER A 125 11.71 24.10 -6.46
C SER A 125 12.23 23.69 -7.84
N GLY A 126 12.53 22.39 -8.05
CA GLY A 126 12.91 21.84 -9.36
C GLY A 126 14.27 22.33 -9.87
N PHE A 127 15.13 22.84 -8.99
CA PHE A 127 16.50 23.19 -9.38
C PHE A 127 17.35 21.91 -9.47
N PRO A 128 18.02 21.66 -10.62
CA PRO A 128 18.91 20.52 -10.73
C PRO A 128 20.14 20.70 -9.82
N CYS A 129 20.65 19.59 -9.31
CA CYS A 129 21.96 19.52 -8.63
C CYS A 129 23.09 20.00 -9.55
#